data_AF-A0A179SMP5-F1
#
_entry.id   AF-A0A179SMP5-F1
#
_cell.length_a   1.000
_cell.length_b   1.000
_cell.length_c   1.000
_cell.angle_alpha   90.00
_cell.angle_beta   90.00
_cell.angle_gamma   90.00
#
_symmetry.space_group_name_H-M   'P 1'
#
loop_
_entity.id
_entity.type
_entity.pdbx_description
1 polymer ?
#
loop_
_entity_poly.entity_id
_entity_poly.type
_entity_poly.pdbx_seq_one_letter_code
_entity_poly.pdbx_strand_id
1 'polypeptide(L)'
;MNDQMYFDTKNYTGNHLHVDNYKNEYTRFVEGIAWVRQDDSMDLFFDNFETDRERQELFVDNGYYYETFKGGYIGNVKTDEEAYDMFQRWVDEVLSPYRKKDIKSREGAE
;
A
#
# COMPACT_ATOMS: atom_id res chain seq x y z
N MET A 1 -16.36 -10.22 9.41
CA MET A 1 -15.07 -10.95 9.50
C MET A 1 -14.24 -10.21 10.54
N ASN A 2 -13.52 -10.89 11.42
CA ASN A 2 -12.60 -10.18 12.32
C ASN A 2 -11.31 -9.95 11.54
N ASP A 3 -10.98 -8.71 11.19
CA ASP A 3 -9.80 -8.37 10.38
C ASP A 3 -8.53 -8.95 11.00
N GLN A 4 -8.47 -9.03 12.33
CA GLN A 4 -7.35 -9.61 13.06
C GLN A 4 -7.16 -11.11 12.81
N MET A 5 -8.23 -11.85 12.49
CA MET A 5 -8.14 -13.25 12.06
C MET A 5 -7.80 -13.39 10.58
N TYR A 6 -8.19 -12.43 9.75
CA TYR A 6 -7.90 -12.43 8.31
C TYR A 6 -6.40 -12.23 8.04
N PHE A 7 -5.76 -11.32 8.78
CA PHE A 7 -4.35 -10.96 8.66
C PHE A 7 -3.41 -11.73 9.61
N ASP A 8 -3.91 -12.80 10.25
CA ASP A 8 -3.11 -13.68 11.10
C ASP A 8 -1.92 -14.26 10.33
N THR A 9 -0.74 -14.27 10.93
CA THR A 9 0.51 -14.72 10.29
C THR A 9 0.43 -16.16 9.80
N LYS A 10 -0.38 -17.01 10.45
CA LYS A 10 -0.60 -18.39 10.00
C LYS A 10 -1.23 -18.51 8.61
N ASN A 11 -1.86 -17.43 8.12
CA ASN A 11 -2.50 -17.40 6.81
C ASN A 11 -1.50 -17.12 5.68
N TYR A 12 -0.23 -16.84 6.01
CA TYR A 12 0.83 -16.51 5.05
C TYR A 12 1.87 -17.62 5.00
N THR A 13 2.52 -17.74 3.84
CA THR A 13 3.61 -18.70 3.62
C THR A 13 4.96 -18.16 4.08
N GLY A 14 5.07 -16.84 4.22
CA GLY A 14 6.33 -16.12 4.45
C GLY A 14 6.98 -15.60 3.16
N ASN A 15 6.55 -16.12 1.99
CA ASN A 15 6.95 -15.56 0.71
C ASN A 15 6.22 -14.24 0.43
N HIS A 16 6.86 -13.38 -0.34
CA HIS A 16 6.30 -12.10 -0.73
C HIS A 16 6.88 -11.65 -2.07
N LEU A 17 6.10 -10.84 -2.78
CA LEU A 17 6.47 -10.17 -4.01
C LEU A 17 6.64 -8.66 -3.70
N HIS A 18 7.77 -8.11 -4.11
CA HIS A 18 7.95 -6.66 -4.16
C HIS A 18 7.29 -6.13 -5.42
N VAL A 19 6.49 -5.07 -5.29
CA VAL A 19 5.87 -4.36 -6.41
C VAL A 19 6.23 -2.88 -6.33
N ASP A 20 6.35 -2.24 -7.48
CA ASP A 20 6.72 -0.84 -7.57
C ASP A 20 5.88 -0.08 -8.60
N ASN A 21 6.03 1.25 -8.58
CA ASN A 21 5.36 2.15 -9.51
C ASN A 21 6.26 2.65 -10.64
N TYR A 22 7.38 2.00 -10.92
CA TYR A 22 8.34 2.49 -11.91
C TYR A 22 7.70 2.56 -13.30
N LYS A 23 7.71 3.77 -13.88
CA LYS A 23 7.24 4.02 -15.26
C LYS A 23 8.33 4.66 -16.11
N ASN A 24 9.08 5.60 -15.53
CA ASN A 24 10.22 6.28 -16.13
C ASN A 24 11.02 7.00 -15.04
N GLU A 25 12.11 7.65 -15.45
CA GLU A 25 13.06 8.40 -14.61
C GLU A 25 12.46 9.59 -13.83
N TYR A 26 11.29 10.11 -14.23
CA TYR A 26 10.61 11.21 -13.54
C TYR A 26 9.58 10.73 -12.51
N THR A 27 9.31 9.43 -12.45
CA THR A 27 8.40 8.86 -11.45
C THR A 27 9.09 8.80 -10.10
N ARG A 28 8.50 9.44 -9.09
CA ARG A 28 8.93 9.23 -7.70
C ARG A 28 8.69 7.76 -7.35
N PHE A 29 9.79 7.04 -7.18
CA PHE A 29 9.77 5.62 -6.87
C PHE A 29 9.15 5.37 -5.49
N VAL A 30 8.18 4.48 -5.46
CA VAL A 30 7.61 3.88 -4.25
C VAL A 30 7.46 2.38 -4.47
N GLU A 31 7.58 1.64 -3.38
CA GLU A 31 7.51 0.18 -3.34
C GLU A 31 6.38 -0.22 -2.39
N GLY A 32 5.75 -1.35 -2.68
CA GLY A 32 4.82 -2.06 -1.82
C GLY A 32 5.17 -3.55 -1.78
N ILE A 33 4.54 -4.27 -0.86
CA ILE A 33 4.81 -5.70 -0.65
C ILE A 33 3.51 -6.48 -0.72
N ALA A 34 3.45 -7.47 -1.60
CA ALA A 34 2.36 -8.42 -1.70
C ALA A 34 2.74 -9.71 -0.96
N TRP A 35 2.09 -9.98 0.17
CA TRP A 35 2.36 -11.14 1.01
C TRP A 35 1.57 -12.36 0.54
N VAL A 36 2.27 -13.46 0.25
CA VAL A 36 1.67 -14.69 -0.28
C VAL A 36 0.96 -15.46 0.83
N ARG A 37 -0.33 -15.71 0.60
CA ARG A 37 -1.21 -16.49 1.47
C ARG A 37 -1.06 -17.99 1.21
N GLN A 38 -1.55 -18.80 2.13
CA GLN A 38 -1.53 -20.28 2.05
C GLN A 38 -2.37 -20.84 0.89
N ASP A 39 -3.27 -20.04 0.32
CA ASP A 39 -4.09 -20.38 -0.85
C ASP A 39 -3.52 -19.80 -2.16
N ASP A 40 -2.25 -19.40 -2.15
CA ASP A 40 -1.49 -18.78 -3.24
C ASP A 40 -2.02 -17.41 -3.72
N SER A 41 -3.08 -16.87 -3.11
CA SER A 41 -3.43 -15.45 -3.29
C SER A 41 -2.43 -14.55 -2.54
N MET A 42 -2.46 -13.25 -2.80
CA MET A 42 -1.57 -12.29 -2.16
C MET A 42 -2.36 -11.10 -1.62
N ASP A 43 -2.00 -10.66 -0.42
CA ASP A 43 -2.49 -9.39 0.12
C ASP A 43 -1.43 -8.31 -0.07
N LEU A 44 -1.80 -7.25 -0.77
CA LEU A 44 -0.94 -6.11 -1.08
C LEU A 44 -0.97 -5.09 0.05
N PHE A 45 0.21 -4.68 0.49
CA PHE A 45 0.40 -3.68 1.52
C PHE A 45 1.37 -2.57 1.08
N PHE A 46 1.25 -1.43 1.76
CA PHE A 46 2.11 -0.27 1.60
C PHE A 46 2.63 0.24 2.94
N ASP A 47 3.95 0.39 3.06
CA ASP A 47 4.63 0.87 4.26
C ASP A 47 5.57 2.07 4.02
N ASN A 48 5.78 2.47 2.76
CA ASN A 48 6.66 3.57 2.37
C ASN A 48 5.99 4.97 2.54
N PHE A 49 5.46 5.21 3.73
CA PHE A 49 4.86 6.48 4.14
C PHE A 49 5.93 7.56 4.39
N GLU A 50 5.68 8.79 3.97
CA GLU A 50 6.57 9.94 4.23
C GLU A 50 6.33 10.55 5.61
N THR A 51 5.12 10.37 6.17
CA THR A 51 4.75 10.91 7.49
C THR A 51 3.73 10.02 8.21
N ASP A 52 3.70 10.11 9.54
CA ASP A 52 2.64 9.49 10.35
C ASP A 52 1.24 9.97 9.96
N ARG A 53 1.12 11.23 9.53
CA ARG A 53 -0.15 11.81 9.07
C ARG A 53 -0.63 11.16 7.78
N GLU A 54 0.26 10.90 6.83
CA GLU A 54 -0.09 10.18 5.59
C GLU A 54 -0.63 8.80 5.89
N ARG A 55 0.01 8.04 6.78
CA ARG A 55 -0.54 6.76 7.24
C ARG A 55 -1.92 6.95 7.88
N GLN A 56 -2.05 7.91 8.79
CA GLN A 56 -3.28 8.15 9.52
C GLN A 56 -4.44 8.47 8.57
N GLU A 57 -4.25 9.44 7.68
CA GLU A 57 -5.29 9.94 6.77
C GLU A 57 -5.59 8.95 5.64
N LEU A 58 -4.61 8.20 5.13
CA LEU A 58 -4.86 7.24 4.06
C LEU A 58 -5.51 5.95 4.57
N PHE A 59 -5.11 5.46 5.74
CA PHE A 59 -5.54 4.15 6.23
C PHE A 59 -6.42 4.23 7.47
N VAL A 60 -5.90 4.78 8.57
CA VAL A 60 -6.54 4.67 9.90
C VAL A 60 -7.87 5.43 9.95
N ASP A 61 -7.91 6.66 9.45
CA ASP A 61 -9.11 7.51 9.49
C ASP A 61 -10.22 7.00 8.55
N ASN A 62 -9.85 6.26 7.51
CA ASN A 62 -10.81 5.59 6.61
C ASN A 62 -11.22 4.20 7.10
N GLY A 63 -10.73 3.75 8.26
CA GLY A 63 -11.03 2.42 8.80
C GLY A 63 -10.39 1.28 8.02
N TYR A 64 -9.37 1.55 7.20
CA TYR A 64 -8.61 0.50 6.53
C TYR A 64 -7.67 -0.19 7.52
N TYR A 65 -7.43 -1.47 7.27
CA TYR A 65 -6.47 -2.23 8.06
C TYR A 65 -5.06 -1.67 7.88
N TYR A 66 -4.40 -1.47 9.02
CA TYR A 66 -3.00 -1.09 9.09
C TYR A 66 -2.34 -1.86 10.23
N GLU A 67 -1.12 -2.33 10.00
CA GLU A 67 -0.26 -2.86 11.03
C GLU A 67 1.20 -2.44 10.80
N THR A 68 2.02 -2.49 11.85
CA THR A 68 3.37 -1.91 11.81
C THR A 68 4.37 -2.71 10.99
N PHE A 69 4.15 -4.02 10.81
CA PHE A 69 5.10 -4.87 10.08
C PHE A 69 4.82 -4.91 8.58
N LYS A 70 3.57 -5.08 8.16
CA LYS A 70 3.20 -5.13 6.74
C LYS A 70 2.81 -3.77 6.15
N GLY A 71 2.33 -2.84 6.98
CA GLY A 71 1.82 -1.55 6.53
C GLY A 71 0.30 -1.53 6.33
N GLY A 72 -0.16 -0.61 5.48
CA GLY A 72 -1.57 -0.41 5.17
C GLY A 72 -2.04 -1.34 4.05
N TYR A 73 -3.17 -2.01 4.26
CA TYR A 73 -3.73 -2.96 3.29
C TYR A 73 -4.39 -2.26 2.10
N ILE A 74 -3.93 -2.59 0.89
CA ILE A 74 -4.46 -2.04 -0.38
C ILE A 74 -5.56 -2.96 -0.94
N GLY A 75 -5.31 -4.27 -0.99
CA GLY A 75 -6.22 -5.22 -1.63
C GLY A 75 -5.64 -6.63 -1.76
N ASN A 76 -6.46 -7.56 -2.25
CA ASN A 76 -6.10 -8.95 -2.50
C ASN A 76 -6.04 -9.21 -4.02
N VAL A 77 -5.05 -9.99 -4.44
CA VAL A 77 -4.76 -10.33 -5.84
C VAL A 77 -4.39 -11.81 -5.97
N LYS A 78 -4.46 -12.37 -7.17
CA LYS A 78 -4.16 -13.79 -7.43
C LYS A 78 -2.91 -14.03 -8.26
N THR A 79 -2.39 -12.99 -8.90
CA THR A 79 -1.26 -13.07 -9.81
C THR A 79 -0.31 -11.92 -9.60
N ASP A 80 0.94 -12.10 -10.01
CA ASP A 80 1.96 -11.06 -9.93
C ASP A 80 1.55 -9.85 -10.77
N GLU A 81 1.00 -10.08 -11.97
CA GLU A 81 0.52 -9.01 -12.86
C GLU A 81 -0.60 -8.18 -12.19
N GLU A 82 -1.57 -8.84 -11.55
CA GLU A 82 -2.62 -8.15 -10.80
C GLU A 82 -2.05 -7.34 -9.63
N ALA A 83 -0.99 -7.83 -8.98
CA ALA A 83 -0.31 -7.12 -7.90
C ALA A 83 0.32 -5.80 -8.39
N TYR A 84 1.06 -5.86 -9.50
CA TYR A 84 1.65 -4.67 -10.13
C TYR A 84 0.58 -3.69 -10.61
N ASP A 85 -0.45 -4.18 -11.32
CA ASP A 85 -1.53 -3.34 -11.85
C ASP A 85 -2.32 -2.64 -10.73
N MET A 86 -2.65 -3.38 -9.67
CA MET A 86 -3.36 -2.83 -8.51
C MET A 86 -2.49 -1.80 -7.78
N PHE A 87 -1.21 -2.09 -7.56
CA PHE A 87 -0.31 -1.18 -6.87
C PHE A 87 -0.11 0.11 -7.66
N GLN A 88 0.18 0.02 -8.96
CA GLN A 88 0.35 1.19 -9.81
C GLN A 88 -0.90 2.06 -9.84
N ARG A 89 -2.09 1.44 -9.96
CA ARG A 89 -3.36 2.16 -9.91
C ARG A 89 -3.58 2.87 -8.58
N TRP A 90 -3.34 2.18 -7.47
CA TRP A 90 -3.43 2.78 -6.14
C TRP A 90 -2.47 3.96 -5.98
N VAL A 91 -1.25 3.85 -6.49
CA VAL A 91 -0.28 4.96 -6.46
C VAL A 91 -0.75 6.14 -7.31
N ASP A 92 -1.31 5.92 -8.49
CA ASP A 92 -1.80 6.97 -9.38
C ASP A 92 -3.05 7.67 -8.85
N GLU A 93 -3.99 6.90 -8.28
CA GLU A 93 -5.33 7.37 -7.92
C GLU A 93 -5.41 7.85 -6.46
N VAL A 94 -4.58 7.30 -5.56
CA VAL A 94 -4.64 7.59 -4.12
C VAL A 94 -3.39 8.32 -3.64
N LEU A 95 -2.22 7.69 -3.78
CA LEU A 95 -0.99 8.18 -3.16
C LEU A 95 -0.49 9.48 -3.79
N SER A 96 -0.37 9.50 -5.12
CA SER A 96 0.19 10.64 -5.86
C SER A 96 -0.67 11.89 -5.73
N PRO A 97 -2.01 11.82 -5.85
CA PRO A 97 -2.88 12.96 -5.59
C PRO A 97 -2.78 13.47 -4.15
N TYR A 98 -2.71 12.57 -3.17
CA TYR A 98 -2.54 12.92 -1.76
C TYR A 98 -1.25 13.73 -1.54
N ARG A 99 -0.10 13.19 -1.98
CA ARG A 99 1.20 13.84 -1.82
C ARG A 99 1.29 15.18 -2.56
N LYS A 100 0.68 15.30 -3.74
CA LYS A 100 0.61 16.57 -4.48
C LYS A 100 -0.21 17.63 -3.75
N LYS A 101 -1.34 17.24 -3.13
CA LYS A 101 -2.13 18.17 -2.31
C LYS A 101 -1.36 18.61 -1.07
N ASP A 102 -0.61 17.70 -0.46
CA ASP A 102 0.16 18.02 0.73
C ASP A 102 1.33 18.97 0.45
N ILE A 103 1.97 18.85 -0.71
CA ILE A 103 3.01 19.81 -1.11
C ILE A 103 2.39 21.21 -1.29
N LYS A 104 1.26 21.31 -2.01
CA LYS A 104 0.58 22.58 -2.24
C LYS A 104 0.08 23.24 -0.95
N SER A 105 -0.39 22.47 0.02
CA SER A 105 -0.85 23.03 1.31
C SER A 105 0.30 23.62 2.12
N ARG A 106 1.52 23.07 2.00
CA ARG A 106 2.73 23.62 2.62
C ARG A 106 3.21 24.89 1.92
N GLU A 107 3.19 24.92 0.58
CA GLU A 107 3.62 26.09 -0.21
C GLU A 107 2.65 27.29 -0.11
N GLY A 108 1.36 27.05 0.14
CA GLY A 108 0.35 28.11 0.30
C GLY A 108 0.20 28.65 1.73
N ALA A 109 1.00 28.16 2.69
CA ALA A 109 0.96 28.55 4.09
C ALA A 109 2.03 29.60 4.47
N GLU A 110 2.79 30.11 3.49
CA GLU A 110 3.75 31.23 3.61
C GLU A 110 3.12 32.57 3.24
#